data_AF-A0A3C1TBW8-F1
#
_entry.id   AF-A0A3C1TBW8-F1
#
_cell.length_a   1.000
_cell.length_b   1.000
_cell.length_c   1.000
_cell.angle_alpha   90.00
_cell.angle_beta   90.00
_cell.angle_gamma   90.00
#
_symmetry.space_group_name_H-M   'P 1'
#
loop_
_entity.id
_entity.type
_entity.pdbx_description
1 polymer ?
#
loop_
_entity_poly.entity_id
_entity_poly.type
_entity_poly.pdbx_seq_one_letter_code
_entity_poly.pdbx_strand_id
1 'polypeptide(L)' 'FKKEIAEAEDPAAKLQEKVQEYTEKFANPYRAAHRGYIDEVIYPEQTREKLLRAFKMLENKVATLPKKKHGNIPL' A
#
# COMPACT_ATOMS: atom_id res chain seq x y z
N PHE A 1 -18.67 -12.28 -0.65
CA PHE A 1 -17.98 -13.51 -0.20
C PHE A 1 -18.64 -14.21 0.99
N LYS A 2 -18.89 -13.58 2.16
CA LYS A 2 -19.40 -14.30 3.35
C LYS A 2 -20.67 -15.13 3.10
N LYS A 3 -21.65 -14.58 2.37
CA LYS A 3 -22.89 -15.29 2.00
C LYS A 3 -22.64 -16.35 0.93
N GLU A 4 -21.92 -15.98 -0.13
CA GLU A 4 -21.55 -16.88 -1.25
C GLU A 4 -20.73 -18.12 -0.82
N ILE A 5 -19.89 -18.00 0.21
CA ILE A 5 -19.11 -19.13 0.75
C ILE A 5 -20.00 -20.04 1.60
N ALA A 6 -20.97 -19.47 2.34
CA ALA A 6 -21.88 -20.24 3.19
C ALA A 6 -22.97 -20.98 2.41
N GLU A 7 -23.34 -20.47 1.23
CA GLU A 7 -24.37 -21.04 0.36
C GLU A 7 -23.79 -21.98 -0.72
N ALA A 8 -22.47 -22.13 -0.79
CA ALA A 8 -21.81 -22.99 -1.77
C ALA A 8 -21.86 -24.47 -1.37
N GLU A 9 -21.96 -25.35 -2.36
CA GLU A 9 -21.93 -26.81 -2.17
C GLU A 9 -20.61 -27.30 -1.56
N ASP A 10 -19.49 -26.64 -1.92
CA ASP A 10 -18.19 -26.79 -1.27
C ASP A 10 -17.67 -25.41 -0.78
N PRO A 11 -17.92 -25.07 0.49
CA PRO A 11 -17.46 -23.83 1.09
C PRO A 11 -15.93 -23.65 1.08
N ALA A 12 -15.16 -24.75 1.16
CA ALA A 12 -13.71 -24.69 1.22
C ALA A 12 -13.11 -24.33 -0.15
N ALA A 13 -13.60 -24.98 -1.21
CA ALA A 13 -13.23 -24.64 -2.59
C ALA A 13 -13.64 -23.20 -2.94
N LYS A 14 -14.86 -22.78 -2.55
CA LYS A 14 -15.34 -21.40 -2.82
C LYS A 14 -14.53 -20.35 -2.08
N LEU A 15 -14.07 -20.65 -0.86
CA LEU A 15 -13.19 -19.76 -0.12
C LEU A 15 -11.85 -19.58 -0.83
N GLN A 16 -11.21 -20.66 -1.31
CA GLN A 16 -9.95 -20.55 -2.05
C GLN A 16 -10.10 -19.73 -3.33
N GLU A 17 -11.16 -19.96 -4.10
CA GLU A 17 -11.46 -19.18 -5.31
C GLU A 17 -11.57 -17.68 -4.97
N LYS A 18 -12.32 -17.32 -3.93
CA LYS A 18 -12.48 -15.91 -3.52
C LYS A 18 -11.20 -15.30 -2.95
N VAL A 19 -10.35 -16.08 -2.29
CA VAL A 19 -9.03 -15.62 -1.82
C VAL A 19 -8.12 -15.33 -3.01
N GLN A 20 -8.08 -16.20 -4.03
CA GLN A 20 -7.30 -15.98 -5.24
C GLN A 20 -7.81 -14.74 -5.99
N GLU A 21 -9.13 -14.65 -6.21
CA GLU A 21 -9.77 -13.52 -6.86
C GLU A 21 -9.45 -12.20 -6.14
N TYR A 22 -9.50 -12.19 -4.80
CA TYR A 22 -9.18 -11.01 -4.01
C TYR A 22 -7.69 -10.65 -4.11
N THR A 23 -6.82 -11.66 -4.05
CA THR A 23 -5.37 -11.48 -4.12
C THR A 23 -4.98 -10.85 -5.45
N GLU A 24 -5.50 -11.38 -6.56
CA GLU A 24 -5.25 -10.84 -7.90
C GLU A 24 -5.77 -9.42 -8.07
N LYS A 25 -6.97 -9.11 -7.55
CA LYS A 25 -7.62 -7.80 -7.74
C LYS A 25 -7.15 -6.71 -6.79
N PHE A 26 -6.70 -7.06 -5.59
CA PHE A 26 -6.43 -6.09 -4.51
C PHE A 26 -5.03 -6.20 -3.93
N ALA A 27 -4.45 -7.39 -3.83
CA ALA A 27 -3.12 -7.60 -3.25
C ALA A 27 -2.00 -7.39 -4.28
N ASN A 28 -2.17 -6.40 -5.17
CA ASN A 28 -1.17 -5.99 -6.13
C ASN A 28 -0.82 -4.50 -5.89
N PRO A 29 0.44 -4.09 -6.15
CA PRO A 29 0.88 -2.72 -5.89
C PRO A 29 0.29 -1.70 -6.88
N TYR A 30 -0.19 -2.16 -8.04
CA TYR A 30 -0.68 -1.30 -9.13
C TYR A 30 -1.93 -0.52 -8.76
N ARG A 31 -2.79 -1.09 -7.92
CA ARG A 31 -3.99 -0.38 -7.46
C ARG A 31 -3.65 0.80 -6.54
N ALA A 32 -2.61 0.66 -5.72
CA ALA A 32 -2.12 1.75 -4.87
C ALA A 32 -1.42 2.83 -5.73
N ALA A 33 -0.66 2.42 -6.76
CA ALA A 33 -0.04 3.33 -7.72
C ALA A 33 -1.08 4.13 -8.51
N HIS A 34 -2.16 3.51 -8.99
CA HIS A 34 -3.26 4.21 -9.69
C HIS A 34 -3.92 5.28 -8.82
N ARG A 35 -3.94 5.10 -7.49
CA ARG A 35 -4.52 6.09 -6.56
C ARG A 35 -3.51 7.16 -6.12
N GLY A 36 -2.25 7.06 -6.55
CA GLY A 36 -1.19 7.97 -6.12
C GLY A 36 -0.79 7.82 -4.65
N TYR A 37 -1.09 6.68 -4.02
CA TYR A 37 -0.57 6.39 -2.68
C TYR A 37 0.91 6.00 -2.71
N ILE A 38 1.33 5.41 -3.83
CA ILE A 38 2.72 5.07 -4.14
C ILE A 38 3.04 5.77 -5.45
N ASP A 39 4.21 6.40 -5.52
CA ASP A 39 4.64 7.15 -6.71
C ASP A 39 4.91 6.23 -7.90
N GLU A 40 5.55 5.07 -7.67
CA GLU A 40 5.99 4.17 -8.75
C GLU A 40 6.15 2.72 -8.25
N VAL A 41 5.90 1.75 -9.12
CA VAL A 41 6.27 0.34 -8.92
C VAL A 41 7.59 0.09 -9.65
N ILE A 42 8.63 -0.25 -8.89
CA ILE A 42 10.01 -0.35 -9.41
C ILE A 42 10.51 -1.80 -9.38
N TYR A 43 11.55 -2.09 -10.16
CA TYR A 43 12.28 -3.34 -10.00
C TYR A 43 13.13 -3.30 -8.72
N PRO A 44 13.27 -4.43 -7.98
CA PRO A 44 13.99 -4.46 -6.70
C PRO A 44 15.43 -3.92 -6.78
N GLU A 45 16.15 -4.17 -7.86
CA GLU A 45 17.51 -3.71 -8.11
C GLU A 45 17.63 -2.19 -8.29
N GLN A 46 16.55 -1.52 -8.72
CA GLN A 46 16.52 -0.07 -8.93
C GLN A 46 16.36 0.73 -7.63
N THR A 47 16.08 0.05 -6.52
CA THR A 47 15.78 0.68 -5.22
C THR A 47 16.86 1.68 -4.80
N ARG A 48 18.15 1.32 -4.92
CA ARG A 48 19.26 2.19 -4.52
C ARG A 48 19.30 3.49 -5.34
N GLU A 49 19.14 3.39 -6.66
CA GLU A 49 19.15 4.54 -7.56
C GLU A 49 17.99 5.49 -7.26
N LYS A 50 16.79 4.94 -7.05
CA LYS A 50 15.58 5.71 -6.71
C LYS A 50 15.74 6.44 -5.37
N LEU A 51 16.28 5.78 -4.35
CA LEU A 51 16.56 6.40 -3.05
C LEU A 51 17.55 7.57 -3.17
N LEU A 52 18.65 7.40 -3.91
CA LEU A 52 19.62 8.49 -4.10
C LEU A 52 18.99 9.72 -4.76
N ARG A 53 18.15 9.51 -5.78
CA ARG A 53 17.43 10.60 -6.45
C ARG A 53 16.42 11.27 -5.52
N ALA A 54 15.65 10.49 -4.77
CA ALA A 54 14.68 11.01 -3.82
C ALA A 54 15.34 11.85 -2.72
N PHE A 55 16.45 11.37 -2.14
CA PHE A 55 17.18 12.13 -1.12
C PHE A 55 17.78 13.42 -1.67
N LYS A 56 18.36 13.38 -2.88
CA LYS A 56 18.88 14.58 -3.54
C LYS A 56 17.78 15.63 -3.78
N MET A 57 16.58 15.19 -4.18
CA MET A 57 15.43 16.10 -4.34
C MET A 57 14.96 16.69 -3.01
N LEU A 58 14.97 15.89 -1.94
CA LEU A 58 14.46 16.28 -0.62
C LEU A 58 15.48 17.06 0.23
N GLU A 59 16.73 17.18 -0.22
CA GLU A 59 17.86 17.76 0.53
C GLU A 59 17.54 19.14 1.14
N ASN A 60 16.82 19.98 0.40
CA ASN A 60 16.48 21.34 0.83
C ASN A 60 15.01 21.52 1.25
N LYS A 61 14.31 20.42 1.54
CA LYS A 61 12.89 20.48 1.90
C LYS A 61 12.72 21.06 3.30
N VAL A 62 12.08 22.23 3.37
CA VAL A 62 11.67 22.87 4.62
C VAL A 62 10.17 22.66 4.84
N ALA A 63 9.79 22.14 6.01
CA ALA A 63 8.39 21.97 6.41
C ALA A 63 8.11 22.80 7.67
N THR A 64 7.03 23.58 7.65
CA THR A 64 6.60 24.38 8.79
C THR A 64 5.50 23.67 9.55
N LEU A 65 5.62 23.65 10.88
CA LEU A 65 4.62 23.10 11.78
C LEU A 65 3.91 24.23 12.54
N PRO A 66 2.65 24.04 12.99
CA PRO A 66 1.98 25.02 13.84
C PRO A 66 2.76 25.30 15.13
N LYS A 67 2.77 26.57 15.58
CA LYS A 67 3.44 26.99 16.81
C LYS A 67 2.76 26.35 18.03
N LYS A 68 3.50 25.57 18.81
CA LYS A 68 3.07 24.93 20.06
C LYS A 68 4.25 24.66 20.97
N LYS A 69 4.03 24.47 22.28
CA LYS A 69 5.09 24.10 23.24
C LYS A 69 5.66 22.70 22.97
N HIS A 70 4.77 21.73 22.78
CA HIS A 70 5.09 20.35 22.39
C HIS A 70 3.82 19.67 21.82
N GLY A 71 3.95 18.45 21.29
CA GLY A 71 2.81 17.60 20.95
C GLY A 71 2.20 16.91 22.17
N ASN A 72 1.11 16.17 21.95
CA ASN A 72 0.52 15.26 22.93
C ASN A 72 0.33 13.89 22.25
N ILE A 73 1.40 13.11 22.17
CA ILE A 73 1.32 11.76 21.59
C ILE A 73 0.57 10.85 22.57
N PRO A 74 -0.34 9.97 22.11
CA PRO A 74 -0.95 8.97 22.98
C PRO A 74 0.12 8.14 23.69
N LEU A 75 -0.03 7.96 25.01
CA LEU A 75 0.81 7.11 25.86
C LEU A 75 0.17 5.73 26.05
#